data_AF-A0A0U5BCQ9-F1
#
_entry.id   AF-A0A0U5BCQ9-F1
#
_cell.length_a   1.000
_cell.length_b   1.000
_cell.length_c   1.000
_cell.angle_alpha   90.00
_cell.angle_beta   90.00
_cell.angle_gamma   90.00
#
_symmetry.space_group_name_H-M   'P 1'
#
loop_
_entity.id
_entity.type
_entity.pdbx_description
1 polymer ?
#
loop_
_entity_poly.entity_id
_entity_poly.type
_entity_poly.pdbx_seq_one_letter_code
_entity_poly.pdbx_strand_id
1 'polypeptide(L)' 'MEEQKVDHHLQQAFAHLREALNVSIAIVLNNHTSKEQIGKKWEVFFGEFFGMVKTKGKEHKLNLLSWISFPKIWRW' A
#
# COMPACT_ATOMS: atom_id res chain seq x y z
N MET A 1 -22.75 1.18 -8.99
CA MET A 1 -22.12 2.06 -10.00
C MET A 1 -20.96 2.88 -9.44
N GLU A 2 -21.01 3.36 -8.19
CA GLU A 2 -19.86 4.04 -7.55
C GLU A 2 -18.88 3.09 -6.84
N GLU A 3 -19.37 2.03 -6.19
CA GLU A 3 -18.52 0.99 -5.59
C GLU A 3 -17.60 0.33 -6.63
N GLN A 4 -18.11 0.12 -7.85
CA GLN A 4 -17.33 -0.39 -8.98
C GLN A 4 -16.15 0.53 -9.37
N LYS A 5 -16.21 1.83 -9.06
CA LYS A 5 -15.08 2.75 -9.27
C LYS A 5 -13.99 2.55 -8.21
N VAL A 6 -14.38 2.26 -6.97
CA VAL A 6 -13.43 1.93 -5.90
C VAL A 6 -12.67 0.66 -6.28
N ASP A 7 -13.38 -0.38 -6.71
CA ASP A 7 -12.77 -1.64 -7.15
C ASP A 7 -11.80 -1.42 -8.32
N HIS A 8 -12.21 -0.65 -9.33
CA HIS A 8 -11.38 -0.34 -10.49
C HIS A 8 -10.05 0.33 -10.08
N HIS A 9 -10.10 1.34 -9.23
CA HIS A 9 -8.89 2.05 -8.78
C HIS A 9 -8.01 1.19 -7.88
N LEU A 10 -8.59 0.35 -7.01
CA LEU A 10 -7.83 -0.59 -6.19
C LEU A 10 -7.13 -1.65 -7.06
N GLN A 11 -7.79 -2.15 -8.10
CA GLN A 11 -7.17 -3.08 -9.05
C GLN A 11 -6.00 -2.45 -9.81
N GLN A 12 -6.15 -1.21 -10.28
CA GLN A 12 -5.05 -0.49 -10.93
C GLN A 12 -3.88 -0.25 -9.98
N ALA A 13 -4.16 0.16 -8.74
CA ALA A 13 -3.12 0.33 -7.72
C ALA A 13 -2.38 -0.99 -7.47
N PHE A 14 -3.09 -2.12 -7.38
CA PHE A 14 -2.45 -3.43 -7.22
C PHE A 14 -1.59 -3.84 -8.42
N ALA A 15 -1.97 -3.47 -9.65
CA ALA A 15 -1.15 -3.74 -10.83
C ALA A 15 0.20 -3.00 -10.73
N HIS A 16 0.18 -1.72 -10.36
CA HIS A 16 1.40 -0.93 -10.15
C HIS A 16 2.24 -1.40 -8.96
N LEU A 17 1.60 -1.77 -7.85
CA LEU A 17 2.30 -2.32 -6.67
C LEU A 17 2.99 -3.65 -6.98
N ARG A 18 2.35 -4.51 -7.79
CA ARG A 18 2.95 -5.77 -8.22
C ARG A 18 4.21 -5.55 -9.03
N GLU A 19 4.17 -4.59 -9.96
CA GLU A 19 5.36 -4.25 -10.77
C GLU A 19 6.47 -3.65 -9.90
N ALA A 20 6.13 -2.73 -8.99
CA ALA A 20 7.09 -2.16 -8.06
C ALA A 20 7.76 -3.22 -7.16
N LEU A 21 7.00 -4.24 -6.73
CA LEU A 21 7.53 -5.38 -5.97
C LEU A 21 8.48 -6.24 -6.81
N ASN A 22 8.11 -6.58 -8.04
CA ASN A 22 8.96 -7.35 -8.94
C ASN A 22 10.30 -6.64 -9.19
N VAL A 23 10.25 -5.34 -9.48
CA VAL A 23 11.45 -4.51 -9.67
C VAL A 23 12.27 -4.42 -8.38
N SER A 24 11.62 -4.23 -7.24
CA SER A 24 12.29 -4.20 -5.92
C SER A 24 13.08 -5.48 -5.65
N ILE A 25 12.46 -6.64 -5.90
CA ILE A 25 13.09 -7.95 -5.73
C ILE A 25 14.26 -8.11 -6.69
N ALA A 26 14.08 -7.80 -7.97
CA ALA A 26 15.14 -7.90 -8.96
C ALA A 26 16.36 -7.02 -8.60
N ILE A 27 16.13 -5.80 -8.11
CA ILE A 27 17.21 -4.91 -7.65
C ILE A 27 17.97 -5.54 -6.47
N VAL A 28 17.26 -6.06 -5.46
CA VAL A 28 17.89 -6.62 -4.27
C VAL A 28 18.64 -7.93 -4.56
N LEU A 29 18.12 -8.77 -5.47
CA LEU A 29 18.80 -9.98 -5.90
C LEU A 29 20.08 -9.69 -6.69
N ASN A 30 20.07 -8.64 -7.52
CA ASN A 30 21.25 -8.22 -8.29
C ASN A 30 22.27 -7.43 -7.44
N ASN A 31 21.81 -6.73 -6.40
CA ASN A 31 22.66 -5.97 -5.51
C ASN A 31 22.10 -5.94 -4.07
N HIS A 32 22.62 -6.83 -3.22
CA HIS A 32 22.19 -6.96 -1.84
C HIS A 32 22.36 -5.68 -1.00
N THR A 33 23.28 -4.77 -1.32
CA THR A 33 23.44 -3.51 -0.58
C THR A 33 22.30 -2.51 -0.84
N SER A 34 21.48 -2.74 -1.86
CA SER A 34 20.35 -1.88 -2.20
C SER A 34 19.11 -2.15 -1.32
N LYS A 35 19.11 -3.22 -0.52
CA LYS A 35 17.96 -3.62 0.31
C LYS A 35 17.47 -2.50 1.24
N GLU A 36 18.37 -1.82 1.93
CA GLU A 36 17.99 -0.73 2.86
C GLU A 36 17.33 0.43 2.11
N GLN A 37 17.87 0.81 0.95
CA GLN A 37 17.34 1.91 0.15
C GLN A 37 15.96 1.57 -0.43
N ILE A 38 15.77 0.33 -0.90
CA ILE A 38 14.47 -0.14 -1.37
C ILE A 38 13.47 -0.20 -0.21
N GLY A 39 13.89 -0.69 0.97
CA GLY A 39 13.08 -0.68 2.19
C GLY A 39 12.57 0.72 2.54
N LYS A 40 13.46 1.72 2.54
CA LYS A 40 13.08 3.13 2.80
C LYS A 40 12.03 3.65 1.81
N LYS A 41 12.07 3.26 0.54
CA LYS A 41 11.04 3.65 -0.45
C LYS A 41 9.66 3.08 -0.09
N TRP A 42 9.63 1.81 0.34
CA TRP A 42 8.39 1.18 0.81
C TRP A 42 7.87 1.80 2.10
N GLU A 43 8.75 2.13 3.05
CA GLU A 43 8.39 2.81 4.29
C GLU A 43 7.73 4.18 4.03
N VAL A 44 8.33 4.98 3.14
CA VAL A 44 7.77 6.28 2.73
C VAL A 44 6.39 6.09 2.11
N PHE A 45 6.25 5.17 1.16
CA PHE A 45 4.97 4.90 0.50
C PHE A 45 3.87 4.48 1.50
N PHE A 46 4.15 3.54 2.40
CA PHE A 46 3.17 3.11 3.40
C PHE A 46 2.84 4.24 4.38
N GLY A 47 3.84 5.03 4.78
CA GLY A 47 3.63 6.21 5.63
C GLY A 47 2.66 7.21 5.00
N GLU A 48 2.88 7.56 3.73
CA GLU A 48 2.01 8.46 2.97
C GLU A 48 0.59 7.88 2.79
N PHE A 49 0.49 6.61 2.41
CA PHE A 49 -0.79 5.94 2.21
C PHE A 49 -1.64 5.91 3.50
N PHE A 50 -1.08 5.42 4.61
CA PHE A 50 -1.80 5.40 5.89
C PHE A 50 -2.05 6.82 6.43
N GLY A 51 -1.15 7.77 6.14
CA GLY A 51 -1.36 9.19 6.41
C GLY A 51 -2.60 9.73 5.71
N MET A 52 -2.74 9.48 4.40
CA MET A 52 -3.90 9.87 3.60
C MET A 52 -5.20 9.26 4.14
N VAL A 53 -5.21 7.95 4.44
CA VAL A 53 -6.39 7.27 5.01
C VAL A 53 -6.81 7.91 6.33
N LYS A 54 -5.86 8.20 7.23
CA LYS A 54 -6.15 8.87 8.51
C LYS A 54 -6.66 10.29 8.30
N THR A 55 -6.04 11.07 7.42
CA THR A 55 -6.42 12.46 7.14
C THR A 55 -7.83 12.53 6.58
N LYS A 56 -8.15 11.71 5.56
CA LYS A 56 -9.51 11.62 5.01
C LYS A 56 -10.53 11.15 6.03
N GLY A 57 -10.18 10.18 6.87
CA GLY A 57 -11.02 9.77 7.99
C GLY A 57 -11.33 10.93 8.94
N LYS A 58 -10.33 11.71 9.34
CA LYS A 58 -10.52 12.89 10.20
C LYS A 58 -11.39 13.96 9.55
N GLU A 59 -11.13 14.31 8.29
CA GLU A 59 -11.91 15.31 7.52
C GLU A 59 -13.42 14.97 7.52
N HIS A 60 -13.76 13.69 7.44
CA HIS A 60 -15.14 13.22 7.36
C HIS A 60 -15.68 12.65 8.69
N LYS A 61 -14.93 12.73 9.79
CA LYS A 61 -15.26 12.12 11.10
C LYS A 61 -15.55 10.60 11.02
N LEU A 62 -14.84 9.91 10.13
CA LEU A 62 -14.92 8.46 9.92
C LEU A 62 -13.63 7.76 10.36
N ASN A 63 -13.76 6.56 10.95
CA ASN A 63 -12.62 5.68 11.16
C ASN A 63 -12.49 4.70 9.99
N LEU A 64 -11.85 5.12 8.90
CA LEU A 64 -11.70 4.28 7.69
C LEU A 64 -10.93 2.97 7.97
N LEU A 65 -10.04 2.95 8.96
CA LEU A 65 -9.30 1.74 9.33
C LEU A 65 -10.21 0.69 10.00
N SER A 66 -11.32 1.08 10.64
CA SER A 66 -12.24 0.12 11.24
C SER A 66 -13.06 -0.66 10.20
N TRP A 67 -13.03 -0.26 8.94
CA TRP A 67 -13.66 -0.99 7.84
C TRP A 67 -12.81 -2.18 7.38
N ILE A 68 -11.54 -2.23 7.79
CA ILE A 68 -10.59 -3.25 7.41
C ILE A 68 -10.42 -4.23 8.56
N SER A 69 -10.66 -5.51 8.31
CA SER A 69 -10.41 -6.56 9.29
C SER A 69 -8.93 -6.98 9.26
N PHE A 70 -8.08 -6.26 10.00
CA PHE A 70 -6.66 -6.60 10.13
C PHE A 70 -6.40 -8.04 10.57
N PRO A 71 -7.14 -8.64 11.53
CA PRO A 71 -6.95 -10.04 11.88
C PRO A 71 -7.12 -11.01 10.70
N LYS A 72 -7.93 -10.67 9.68
CA LYS A 72 -8.06 -11.46 8.45
C LYS A 72 -6.89 -11.27 7.49
N ILE A 73 -6.20 -10.13 7.55
CA ILE A 73 -5.05 -9.80 6.69
C ILE A 73 -3.80 -10.52 7.17
N TRP A 74 -3.52 -10.49 8.47
CA TRP A 74 -2.31 -11.05 9.07
C TRP A 74 -2.39 -12.56 9.35
N ARG A 75 -3.31 -13.28 8.69
CA ARG A 75 -3.56 -14.72 8.92
C ARG A 75 -2.54 -15.66 8.23
N TRP A 76 -1.35 -15.15 7.93
CA TRP A 76 -0.30 -15.84 7.20
C TRP A 76 0.70 -16.48 8.16
#